data_AF-A0A8S7CW76-F1
#
_entry.id   AF-A0A8S7CW76-F1
#
_cell.length_a   1.000
_cell.length_b   1.000
_cell.length_c   1.000
_cell.angle_alpha   90.00
_cell.angle_beta   90.00
_cell.angle_gamma   90.00
#
_symmetry.space_group_name_H-M   'P 1'
#
loop_
_entity.id
_entity.type
_entity.pdbx_description
1 polymer ?
#
loop_
_entity_poly.entity_id
_entity_poly.type
_entity_poly.pdbx_seq_one_letter_code
_entity_poly.pdbx_strand_id
1 'polypeptide(L)'
;LASEFKKNKLINYVNIFKKNDVIIVAGEVSQQNESKILAIINAMNKNSNVKILFQNIQPYISADIFPGKILRISGTMKNPTIALDNGTSLGIGSILKGGYVIDAIDPKDGINISRPDEYIHIPLSY
;
A
#
# COMPACT_ATOMS: atom_id res chain seq x y z
N LEU A 1 9.72 5.86 4.07
CA LEU A 1 8.34 6.41 4.09
C LEU A 1 7.32 5.37 4.53
N ALA A 2 7.07 4.31 3.75
CA ALA A 2 6.07 3.27 4.09
C ALA A 2 6.28 2.67 5.49
N SER A 3 7.52 2.36 5.87
CA SER A 3 7.86 1.86 7.21
C SER A 3 7.51 2.84 8.35
N GLU A 4 7.57 4.15 8.08
CA GLU A 4 7.24 5.17 9.08
C GLU A 4 5.72 5.25 9.31
N PHE A 5 4.94 5.18 8.22
CA PHE A 5 3.48 5.07 8.32
C PHE A 5 3.04 3.76 8.99
N LYS A 6 3.75 2.65 8.75
CA LYS A 6 3.50 1.37 9.45
C LYS A 6 3.68 1.50 10.96
N LYS A 7 4.80 2.06 11.42
CA LYS A 7 5.08 2.27 12.86
C LYS A 7 4.00 3.11 13.55
N ASN A 8 3.45 4.09 12.83
CA ASN A 8 2.42 5.00 13.34
C ASN A 8 0.99 4.49 13.14
N LYS A 9 0.79 3.25 12.66
CA LYS A 9 -0.52 2.64 12.36
C LYS A 9 -1.35 3.45 11.35
N LEU A 10 -0.66 4.07 10.38
CA LEU A 10 -1.26 4.93 9.37
C LEU A 10 -1.22 4.32 7.96
N ILE A 11 -0.47 3.24 7.73
CA ILE A 11 -0.28 2.66 6.39
C ILE A 11 -1.59 2.18 5.75
N ASN A 12 -2.56 1.75 6.56
CA ASN A 12 -3.86 1.26 6.09
C ASN A 12 -4.74 2.37 5.48
N TYR A 13 -4.37 3.63 5.70
CA TYR A 13 -5.15 4.79 5.28
C TYR A 13 -4.53 5.54 4.11
N VAL A 14 -3.35 5.13 3.64
CA VAL A 14 -2.59 5.90 2.64
C VAL A 14 -2.00 5.01 1.55
N ASN A 15 -2.06 5.52 0.32
CA ASN A 15 -1.27 5.05 -0.81
C ASN A 15 -0.07 5.98 -1.02
N ILE A 16 1.06 5.42 -1.47
CA ILE A 16 2.31 6.15 -1.63
C ILE A 16 2.78 5.98 -3.07
N PHE A 17 2.84 7.06 -3.83
CA PHE A 17 3.31 7.02 -5.21
C PHE A 17 4.25 8.18 -5.50
N LYS A 18 5.20 7.95 -6.40
CA LYS A 18 6.13 8.95 -6.89
C LYS A 18 5.61 9.48 -8.22
N LYS A 19 5.59 10.80 -8.36
CA LYS A 19 5.26 11.50 -9.61
C LYS A 19 6.37 12.51 -9.86
N ASN A 20 7.20 12.24 -10.86
CA ASN A 20 8.43 12.99 -11.11
C ASN A 20 9.30 12.98 -9.84
N ASP A 21 9.79 14.14 -9.39
CA ASP A 21 10.63 14.26 -8.19
C ASP A 21 9.84 14.46 -6.89
N VAL A 22 8.54 14.18 -6.91
CA VAL A 22 7.64 14.36 -5.75
C VAL A 22 7.06 13.03 -5.33
N ILE A 23 7.12 12.72 -4.03
CA ILE A 23 6.36 11.63 -3.43
C ILE A 23 5.01 12.17 -2.99
N ILE A 24 3.94 11.52 -3.42
CA ILE A 24 2.58 11.82 -3.05
C ILE A 24 2.09 10.73 -2.10
N VAL A 25 1.56 11.16 -0.97
CA VAL A 25 0.84 10.33 -0.02
C VAL A 25 -0.63 10.71 -0.16
N ALA A 26 -1.47 9.79 -0.62
CA ALA A 26 -2.90 10.03 -0.80
C ALA A 26 -3.73 9.12 0.09
N GLY A 27 -4.75 9.65 0.74
CA GLY A 27 -5.62 8.90 1.62
C GLY A 27 -6.80 9.74 2.08
N GLU A 28 -8.01 9.20 2.03
CA GLU A 28 -9.18 9.84 2.62
C GLU A 28 -9.20 9.51 4.12
N VAL A 29 -8.91 10.51 4.95
CA VAL A 29 -8.65 10.31 6.39
C VAL A 29 -9.35 11.35 7.26
N SER A 30 -9.57 10.99 8.52
CA SER A 30 -10.06 11.94 9.52
C SER A 30 -9.04 13.04 9.81
N GLN A 31 -9.51 14.19 10.28
CA GLN A 31 -8.65 15.34 10.64
C GLN A 31 -7.54 14.97 11.66
N GLN A 32 -7.83 14.05 12.58
CA GLN A 32 -6.85 13.54 13.54
C GLN A 32 -5.72 12.76 12.84
N ASN A 33 -6.06 11.90 11.88
CA ASN A 33 -5.07 11.13 11.13
C ASN A 33 -4.31 12.01 10.15
N GLU A 34 -4.99 12.95 9.49
CA GLU A 34 -4.36 13.96 8.64
C GLU A 34 -3.28 14.74 9.39
N SER A 35 -3.58 15.20 10.61
CA SER A 35 -2.61 15.94 11.42
C SER A 35 -1.35 15.11 11.73
N LYS A 36 -1.50 13.81 12.01
CA LYS A 36 -0.37 12.89 12.23
C LYS A 36 0.42 12.64 10.96
N ILE A 37 -0.26 12.45 9.84
CA ILE A 37 0.36 12.26 8.52
C ILE A 37 1.19 13.48 8.14
N LEU A 38 0.64 14.67 8.30
CA LEU A 38 1.34 15.94 8.03
C LEU A 38 2.56 16.13 8.94
N ALA A 39 2.47 15.77 10.23
CA ALA A 39 3.62 15.85 11.15
C ALA A 39 4.78 14.95 10.68
N ILE A 40 4.48 13.72 10.28
CA ILE A 40 5.46 12.76 9.74
C ILE A 40 6.10 13.31 8.46
N ILE A 41 5.27 13.77 7.51
CA ILE A 41 5.72 14.32 6.23
C ILE A 41 6.60 15.56 6.43
N ASN A 42 6.19 16.49 7.30
CA ASN A 42 6.94 17.70 7.60
C ASN A 42 8.30 17.38 8.22
N ALA A 43 8.38 16.38 9.12
CA ALA A 43 9.65 15.94 9.69
C ALA A 43 10.59 15.36 8.63
N MET A 44 10.06 14.56 7.69
CA MET A 44 10.89 13.99 6.61
C MET A 44 11.32 15.02 5.57
N ASN A 45 10.43 15.94 5.18
CA ASN A 45 10.77 17.03 4.26
C ASN A 45 11.88 17.95 4.81
N LYS A 46 12.00 18.10 6.14
CA LYS A 46 13.09 18.86 6.76
C LYS A 46 14.43 18.14 6.70
N ASN A 47 14.41 16.81 6.72
CA ASN A 47 15.61 15.96 6.84
C ASN A 47 16.02 15.33 5.50
N SER A 48 15.34 15.67 4.41
CA SER A 48 15.55 15.05 3.10
C SER A 48 15.36 16.07 1.98
N ASN A 49 16.11 15.92 0.89
CA ASN A 49 15.90 16.69 -0.33
C ASN A 49 14.69 16.20 -1.15
N VAL A 50 13.98 15.19 -0.66
CA VAL A 50 12.80 14.63 -1.32
C VAL A 50 11.57 15.42 -0.92
N LYS A 51 10.84 15.93 -1.92
CA LYS A 51 9.57 16.64 -1.69
C LYS A 51 8.44 15.62 -1.52
N ILE A 52 7.82 15.62 -0.35
CA ILE A 52 6.67 14.78 -0.02
C ILE A 52 5.43 15.65 0.18
N LEU A 53 4.33 15.31 -0.49
CA LEU A 53 3.03 15.99 -0.38
C LEU A 53 1.95 15.04 0.11
N PHE A 54 1.03 15.54 0.93
CA PHE A 54 -0.18 14.83 1.30
C PHE A 54 -1.37 15.31 0.48
N GLN A 55 -2.25 14.38 0.10
CA GLN A 55 -3.53 14.67 -0.54
C GLN A 55 -4.63 13.91 0.21
N ASN A 56 -5.55 14.65 0.84
CA ASN A 56 -6.71 14.06 1.51
C ASN A 56 -7.80 13.70 0.47
N ILE A 57 -7.52 12.68 -0.33
CA ILE A 57 -8.40 12.19 -1.40
C ILE A 57 -8.44 10.67 -1.35
N GLN A 58 -9.58 10.10 -1.78
CA GLN A 58 -9.71 8.66 -1.89
C GLN A 58 -8.69 8.12 -2.91
N PRO A 59 -7.78 7.22 -2.50
CA PRO A 59 -6.83 6.64 -3.42
C PRO A 59 -7.56 5.64 -4.34
N TYR A 60 -7.26 5.70 -5.63
CA TYR A 60 -7.81 4.77 -6.61
C TYR A 60 -6.96 3.50 -6.70
N ILE A 61 -7.56 2.35 -6.44
CA ILE A 61 -6.99 1.03 -6.73
C ILE A 61 -7.93 0.37 -7.73
N SER A 62 -7.39 -0.10 -8.86
CA SER A 62 -8.21 -0.75 -9.87
C SER A 62 -8.89 -1.99 -9.30
N ALA A 63 -10.21 -2.09 -9.48
CA ALA A 63 -10.99 -3.21 -8.95
C ALA A 63 -10.59 -4.57 -9.56
N ASP A 64 -9.93 -4.54 -10.72
CA ASP A 64 -9.44 -5.70 -11.48
C ASP A 64 -7.91 -5.89 -11.38
N ILE A 65 -7.27 -5.28 -10.37
CA ILE A 65 -5.83 -5.43 -10.15
C ILE A 65 -5.46 -6.90 -9.91
N PHE A 66 -6.32 -7.62 -9.19
CA PHE A 66 -6.26 -9.07 -9.06
C PHE A 66 -7.04 -9.72 -10.23
N PRO A 67 -6.52 -10.83 -10.81
CA PRO A 67 -7.19 -11.54 -11.91
C PRO A 67 -8.46 -12.29 -11.50
N GLY A 68 -8.87 -12.20 -10.23
CA GLY A 68 -10.05 -12.80 -9.63
C GLY A 68 -10.31 -12.20 -8.25
N LYS A 69 -11.46 -12.50 -7.65
CA LYS A 69 -11.80 -12.00 -6.32
C LYS A 69 -10.95 -12.69 -5.26
N ILE A 70 -10.38 -11.92 -4.33
CA ILE A 70 -9.70 -12.48 -3.16
C ILE A 70 -10.70 -13.26 -2.33
N LEU A 71 -10.45 -14.56 -2.12
CA LEU A 71 -11.22 -15.39 -1.19
C LEU A 71 -10.60 -15.41 0.20
N ARG A 72 -9.28 -15.63 0.29
CA ARG A 72 -8.54 -15.75 1.56
C ARG A 72 -7.04 -15.63 1.35
N ILE A 73 -6.31 -15.35 2.43
CA ILE A 73 -4.90 -15.75 2.52
C ILE A 73 -4.81 -17.24 2.85
N SER A 74 -3.85 -17.93 2.22
CA SER A 74 -3.51 -19.33 2.39
C SER A 74 -1.99 -19.51 2.47
N GLY A 75 -1.51 -20.74 2.58
CA GLY A 75 -0.09 -21.05 2.66
C GLY A 75 0.43 -21.04 4.10
N THR A 76 1.73 -20.83 4.26
CA THR A 76 2.39 -20.81 5.59
C THR A 76 2.87 -19.41 5.93
N MET A 77 3.20 -19.16 7.20
CA MET A 77 3.83 -17.88 7.61
C MET A 77 5.11 -17.54 6.83
N LYS A 78 5.83 -18.55 6.32
CA LYS A 78 7.05 -18.36 5.52
C LYS A 78 6.75 -18.15 4.03
N ASN A 79 5.69 -18.78 3.54
CA ASN A 79 5.26 -18.73 2.14
C ASN A 79 3.75 -18.47 2.09
N PRO A 80 3.32 -17.23 2.38
CA PRO A 80 1.92 -16.84 2.30
C PRO A 80 1.51 -16.73 0.83
N THR A 81 0.24 -17.00 0.56
CA THR A 81 -0.37 -16.93 -0.76
C THR A 81 -1.77 -16.34 -0.68
N ILE A 82 -2.25 -15.72 -1.75
CA ILE A 82 -3.62 -15.23 -1.88
C ILE A 82 -4.37 -16.21 -2.78
N ALA A 83 -5.41 -16.84 -2.25
CA ALA A 83 -6.29 -17.70 -3.02
C ALA A 83 -7.43 -16.87 -3.63
N LEU A 84 -7.61 -16.99 -4.93
CA LEU A 84 -8.66 -16.31 -5.69
C LEU A 84 -9.83 -17.26 -6.00
N ASP A 85 -10.99 -16.68 -6.30
CA ASP A 85 -12.23 -17.39 -6.62
C ASP A 85 -12.16 -18.24 -7.90
N ASN A 86 -11.31 -17.85 -8.82
CA ASN A 86 -11.04 -18.58 -10.07
C ASN A 86 -10.04 -19.75 -9.90
N GLY A 87 -9.63 -20.08 -8.66
CA GLY A 87 -8.68 -21.17 -8.37
C GLY A 87 -7.21 -20.77 -8.47
N THR A 88 -6.90 -19.53 -8.87
CA THR A 88 -5.52 -19.02 -8.91
C THR A 88 -4.98 -18.80 -7.49
N SER A 89 -3.70 -19.09 -7.30
CA SER A 89 -2.95 -18.77 -6.08
C SER A 89 -1.80 -17.83 -6.41
N LEU A 90 -1.73 -16.69 -5.72
CA LEU A 90 -0.70 -15.67 -5.93
C LEU A 90 0.24 -15.61 -4.74
N GLY A 91 1.53 -15.79 -4.97
CA GLY A 91 2.59 -15.63 -3.96
C GLY A 91 3.33 -14.30 -4.10
N ILE A 92 4.27 -14.06 -3.18
CA ILE A 92 5.26 -12.98 -3.30
C ILE A 92 6.01 -13.14 -4.63
N GLY A 93 6.21 -12.04 -5.37
CA GLY A 93 6.80 -12.00 -6.70
C GLY A 93 5.81 -12.20 -7.85
N SER A 94 4.53 -12.51 -7.58
CA SER A 94 3.51 -12.61 -8.64
C SER A 94 3.28 -11.24 -9.29
N ILE A 95 3.16 -11.23 -10.62
CA ILE A 95 2.86 -10.02 -11.40
C ILE A 95 1.35 -9.91 -11.61
N LEU A 96 0.79 -8.77 -11.19
CA LEU A 96 -0.61 -8.40 -11.31
C LEU A 96 -0.87 -7.54 -12.55
N LYS A 97 -2.14 -7.27 -12.83
CA LYS A 97 -2.54 -6.38 -13.91
C LYS A 97 -1.92 -4.99 -13.70
N GLY A 98 -1.46 -4.36 -14.78
CA GLY A 98 -0.81 -3.04 -14.72
C GLY A 98 0.66 -3.05 -14.29
N GLY A 99 1.27 -4.24 -14.18
CA GLY A 99 2.69 -4.42 -13.91
C GLY A 99 3.08 -4.33 -12.43
N TYR A 100 2.11 -4.41 -11.53
CA TYR A 100 2.39 -4.48 -10.10
C TYR A 100 2.95 -5.84 -9.72
N VAL A 101 3.86 -5.88 -8.75
CA VAL A 101 4.42 -7.08 -8.15
C VAL A 101 3.95 -7.18 -6.71
N ILE A 102 3.62 -8.38 -6.25
CA ILE A 102 3.33 -8.62 -4.83
C ILE A 102 4.64 -8.66 -4.05
N ASP A 103 4.90 -7.66 -3.21
CA ASP A 103 6.12 -7.58 -2.40
C ASP A 103 6.00 -8.32 -1.07
N ALA A 104 4.80 -8.31 -0.49
CA ALA A 104 4.54 -8.95 0.79
C ALA A 104 3.06 -9.26 0.97
N ILE A 105 2.79 -10.34 1.68
CA ILE A 105 1.46 -10.80 2.06
C ILE A 105 1.50 -11.06 3.57
N ASP A 106 0.73 -10.31 4.34
CA ASP A 106 0.61 -10.50 5.78
C ASP A 106 -0.88 -10.67 6.13
N PRO A 107 -1.28 -11.80 6.78
CA PRO A 107 -2.65 -12.01 7.23
C PRO A 107 -3.21 -10.94 8.18
N LYS A 108 -2.35 -10.23 8.90
CA LYS A 108 -2.71 -9.20 9.88
C LYS A 108 -2.65 -7.80 9.31
N ASP A 109 -1.64 -7.52 8.49
CA ASP A 109 -1.41 -6.17 7.97
C ASP A 109 -2.06 -5.98 6.60
N GLY A 110 -1.98 -6.96 5.70
CA GLY A 110 -2.50 -6.87 4.34
C GLY A 110 -1.46 -7.21 3.27
N ILE A 111 -1.74 -6.75 2.04
CA ILE A 111 -0.92 -7.04 0.86
C ILE A 111 -0.17 -5.76 0.47
N ASN A 112 1.13 -5.88 0.22
CA ASN A 112 1.91 -4.80 -0.37
C ASN A 112 2.16 -5.14 -1.83
N ILE A 113 1.88 -4.17 -2.70
CA ILE A 113 2.18 -4.27 -4.12
C ILE A 113 2.96 -3.05 -4.57
N SER A 114 3.83 -3.23 -5.55
CA SER A 114 4.58 -2.11 -6.12
C SER A 114 4.87 -2.25 -7.60
N ARG A 115 5.20 -1.12 -8.21
CA ARG A 115 5.84 -0.96 -9.52
C ARG A 115 6.85 0.19 -9.40
N PRO A 116 7.72 0.47 -10.40
CA PRO A 116 8.89 1.35 -10.22
C PRO A 116 8.65 2.68 -9.48
N ASP A 117 7.49 3.30 -9.64
CA ASP A 117 7.16 4.59 -9.01
C ASP A 117 5.93 4.55 -8.11
N GLU A 118 5.42 3.37 -7.73
CA GLU A 118 4.17 3.30 -6.97
C GLU A 118 4.18 2.14 -5.99
N TYR A 119 3.74 2.44 -4.76
CA TYR A 119 3.61 1.50 -3.66
C TYR A 119 2.22 1.60 -3.06
N ILE A 120 1.50 0.49 -3.08
CA ILE A 120 0.15 0.42 -2.56
C ILE A 120 0.12 -0.63 -1.46
N HIS A 121 -0.46 -0.25 -0.34
CA HIS A 121 -0.80 -1.17 0.72
C HIS A 121 -2.32 -1.43 0.67
N ILE A 122 -2.69 -2.68 0.45
CA ILE A 122 -4.07 -3.14 0.41
C ILE A 122 -4.38 -3.83 1.74
N PRO A 123 -5.11 -3.20 2.66
CA PRO A 123 -5.53 -3.86 3.89
C PRO A 123 -6.50 -5.01 3.58
N LEU A 124 -6.38 -6.11 4.31
CA LEU A 124 -7.21 -7.32 4.11
C LEU A 124 -8.42 -7.42 5.04
N SER A 125 -8.86 -6.28 5.59
CA SER A 125 -9.88 -6.08 6.65
C SER A 125 -9.29 -6.11 8.07
N TYR A 126 -9.80 -5.32 9.02
CA TYR A 126 -11.12 -4.67 9.12
C TYR A 126 -11.08 -3.14 9.07
#